data_AF-A0A9P9HBS7-F1
#
_entry.id   AF-A0A9P9HBS7-F1
#
_cell.length_a   1.000
_cell.length_b   1.000
_cell.length_c   1.000
_cell.angle_alpha   90.00
_cell.angle_beta   90.00
_cell.angle_gamma   90.00
#
_symmetry.space_group_name_H-M   'P 1'
#
loop_
_entity.id
_entity.type
_entity.pdbx_description
1 polymer ?
#
loop_
_entity_poly.entity_id
_entity_poly.type
_entity_poly.pdbx_seq_one_letter_code
_entity_poly.pdbx_strand_id
1 'polypeptide(L)'
;MFRNVNDTSARHSWDIFFEMHGCLNSAVSQVISSATAYVHRDKLLLWQLSDMGEPKSLPQKSFAVLKDLMNSVTNSLAPGQWGMYASFIDTELDGKTAQDLYWRQNLPRLKAIKAKYDPRNIFWNPQGVTPIA
;
A
#
# COMPACT_ATOMS: atom_id res chain seq x y z
N MET A 1 10.15 -17.06 6.29
CA MET A 1 9.54 -16.55 7.53
C MET A 1 10.45 -16.72 8.76
N PHE A 2 11.06 -17.89 9.03
CA PHE A 2 11.78 -18.12 10.32
C PHE A 2 13.30 -17.89 10.30
N ARG A 3 13.87 -17.21 9.29
CA ARG A 3 15.33 -17.02 9.20
C ARG A 3 15.91 -16.07 10.26
N ASN A 4 15.06 -15.27 10.91
CA ASN A 4 15.49 -14.18 11.80
C ASN A 4 15.11 -14.41 13.27
N VAL A 5 14.68 -15.62 13.65
CA VAL A 5 14.22 -15.90 15.03
C VAL A 5 15.32 -15.68 16.08
N ASN A 6 16.59 -15.76 15.68
CA ASN A 6 17.76 -15.55 16.53
C ASN A 6 18.39 -14.15 16.35
N ASP A 7 17.81 -13.28 15.53
CA ASP A 7 18.34 -11.94 15.31
C ASP A 7 17.94 -11.01 16.46
N THR A 8 18.91 -10.65 17.31
CA THR A 8 18.69 -9.77 18.45
C THR A 8 18.42 -8.32 18.06
N SER A 9 18.73 -7.91 16.81
CA SER A 9 18.31 -6.63 16.24
C SER A 9 16.84 -6.65 15.78
N ALA A 10 16.26 -7.85 15.60
CA ALA A 10 14.83 -8.03 15.37
C ALA A 10 13.97 -7.86 16.65
N ARG A 11 14.56 -7.41 17.78
CA ARG A 11 13.85 -7.00 19.01
C ARG A 11 13.17 -5.64 18.86
N HIS A 12 12.51 -5.40 17.73
CA HIS A 12 11.50 -4.38 17.55
C HIS A 12 10.13 -5.07 17.54
N SER A 13 9.07 -4.36 17.93
CA SER A 13 7.74 -4.95 17.95
C SER A 13 7.10 -4.74 16.59
N TRP A 14 6.82 -5.82 15.87
CA TRP A 14 5.99 -5.75 14.68
C TRP A 14 4.62 -6.32 14.97
N ASP A 15 3.62 -5.76 14.31
CA ASP A 15 2.24 -6.20 14.36
C ASP A 15 1.64 -6.22 12.96
N ILE A 16 0.64 -7.08 12.80
CA ILE A 16 -0.04 -7.27 11.53
C ILE A 16 -1.54 -7.34 11.81
N PHE A 17 -2.28 -6.40 11.24
CA PHE A 17 -3.73 -6.43 11.24
C PHE A 17 -4.23 -7.07 9.95
N PHE A 18 -5.08 -8.07 10.09
CA PHE A 18 -5.82 -8.68 9.01
C PHE A 18 -7.26 -8.21 9.07
N GLU A 19 -7.66 -7.39 8.11
CA GLU A 19 -9.01 -6.87 8.03
C GLU A 19 -9.83 -7.67 7.00
N MET A 20 -11.02 -8.10 7.40
CA MET A 20 -12.03 -8.65 6.49
C MET A 20 -12.67 -7.50 5.71
N HIS A 21 -12.00 -7.10 4.63
CA HIS A 21 -12.29 -5.88 3.90
C HIS A 21 -13.50 -6.04 2.94
N GLY A 22 -13.45 -7.04 2.07
CA GLY A 22 -14.44 -7.27 1.03
C GLY A 22 -15.03 -8.67 1.12
N CYS A 23 -16.21 -8.87 0.56
CA CYS A 23 -16.87 -10.15 0.31
C CYS A 23 -18.26 -9.85 -0.27
N LEU A 24 -19.05 -10.89 -0.59
CA LEU A 24 -20.41 -10.73 -1.09
C LEU A 24 -21.29 -9.84 -0.19
N ASN A 25 -21.07 -9.88 1.12
CA ASN A 25 -21.87 -9.14 2.11
C ASN A 25 -21.17 -7.87 2.63
N SER A 26 -19.97 -7.55 2.16
CA SER A 26 -19.28 -6.32 2.57
C SER A 26 -19.88 -5.12 1.84
N ALA A 27 -20.28 -4.10 2.59
CA ALA A 27 -20.72 -2.82 2.01
C ALA A 27 -19.64 -2.16 1.15
N VAL A 28 -18.35 -2.45 1.43
CA VAL A 28 -17.25 -1.92 0.62
C VAL A 28 -17.29 -2.48 -0.80
N SER A 29 -17.59 -3.78 -0.95
CA SER A 29 -17.64 -4.49 -2.23
C SER A 29 -18.91 -4.20 -3.06
N GLN A 30 -19.93 -3.58 -2.47
CA GLN A 30 -21.18 -3.22 -3.16
C GLN A 30 -21.03 -2.00 -4.09
N VAL A 31 -19.96 -1.23 -3.96
CA VAL A 31 -19.68 -0.05 -4.79
C VAL A 31 -18.73 -0.43 -5.92
N ILE A 32 -19.04 -0.06 -7.16
CA ILE A 32 -18.15 -0.29 -8.31
C ILE A 32 -16.83 0.50 -8.15
N SER A 33 -15.69 -0.08 -8.55
CA SER A 33 -14.36 0.52 -8.36
C SER A 33 -14.20 1.93 -8.97
N SER A 34 -14.92 2.25 -10.05
CA SER A 34 -14.84 3.54 -10.74
C SER A 34 -15.71 4.66 -10.14
N ALA A 35 -16.62 4.34 -9.20
CA ALA A 35 -17.53 5.32 -8.62
C ALA A 35 -16.82 6.33 -7.71
N THR A 36 -15.70 5.93 -7.09
CA THR A 36 -14.92 6.75 -6.16
C THR A 36 -13.43 6.71 -6.53
N ALA A 37 -12.60 7.52 -5.86
CA ALA A 37 -11.14 7.39 -6.00
C ALA A 37 -10.63 6.01 -5.50
N TYR A 38 -11.25 5.47 -4.44
CA TYR A 38 -10.90 4.17 -3.90
C TYR A 38 -11.25 3.03 -4.86
N VAL A 39 -10.22 2.26 -5.24
CA VAL A 39 -10.29 1.32 -6.37
C VAL A 39 -10.41 -0.15 -5.95
N HIS A 40 -9.95 -0.51 -4.75
CA HIS A 40 -9.77 -1.90 -4.27
C HIS A 40 -11.05 -2.55 -3.73
N ARG A 41 -12.17 -2.38 -4.44
CA ARG A 41 -13.50 -2.89 -4.05
C ARG A 41 -13.61 -4.42 -4.15
N ASP A 42 -12.73 -5.03 -4.93
CA ASP A 42 -12.67 -6.45 -5.25
C ASP A 42 -11.76 -7.26 -4.30
N LYS A 43 -11.18 -6.64 -3.26
CA LYS A 43 -10.21 -7.29 -2.37
C LYS A 43 -10.89 -7.85 -1.12
N LEU A 44 -10.66 -9.15 -0.86
CA LEU A 44 -11.21 -9.87 0.30
C LEU A 44 -10.57 -9.41 1.62
N LEU A 45 -9.25 -9.27 1.65
CA LEU A 45 -8.49 -8.87 2.83
C LEU A 45 -7.75 -7.56 2.59
N LEU A 46 -7.63 -6.75 3.63
CA LEU A 46 -6.72 -5.61 3.72
C LEU A 46 -5.76 -5.86 4.88
N TRP A 47 -4.46 -5.71 4.64
CA TRP A 47 -3.44 -5.96 5.66
C TRP A 47 -2.75 -4.65 6.00
N GLN A 48 -2.58 -4.38 7.30
CA GLN A 48 -1.69 -3.34 7.79
C GLN A 48 -0.51 -4.03 8.47
N LEU A 49 0.69 -3.75 8.00
CA LEU A 49 1.93 -4.28 8.57
C LEU A 49 2.64 -3.09 9.21
N SER A 50 2.96 -3.21 10.49
CA SER A 50 3.63 -2.15 11.24
C SER A 50 4.85 -2.69 11.95
N ASP A 51 5.89 -1.87 11.92
CA ASP A 51 7.14 -2.09 12.62
C ASP A 51 7.34 -0.89 13.55
N MET A 52 7.26 -1.16 14.85
CA MET A 52 7.29 -0.16 15.89
C MET A 52 8.52 -0.36 16.78
N GLY A 53 9.17 0.76 17.08
CA GLY A 53 10.31 0.83 17.98
C GLY A 53 10.50 2.26 18.49
N GLU A 54 11.45 2.45 19.39
CA GLU A 54 11.79 3.79 19.86
C GLU A 54 12.29 4.67 18.70
N PRO A 55 11.96 5.97 18.67
CA PRO A 55 12.49 6.88 17.67
C PRO A 55 14.03 6.80 17.61
N LYS A 56 14.58 6.62 16.39
CA LYS A 56 16.03 6.43 16.11
C LYS A 56 16.63 5.10 16.60
N SER A 57 15.84 4.18 17.14
CA SER A 57 16.30 2.83 17.51
C SER A 57 15.92 1.75 16.51
N LEU A 58 15.10 2.07 15.49
CA LEU A 58 14.73 1.11 14.46
C LEU A 58 15.98 0.70 13.66
N PRO A 59 16.30 -0.60 13.59
CA PRO A 59 17.39 -1.08 12.74
C PRO A 59 17.21 -0.64 11.29
N GLN A 60 18.32 -0.46 10.57
CA GLN A 60 18.28 -0.13 9.13
C GLN A 60 17.46 -1.14 8.29
N LYS A 61 17.29 -2.36 8.78
CA LYS A 61 16.54 -3.45 8.14
C LYS A 61 15.31 -3.88 8.94
N SER A 62 14.71 -2.98 9.71
CA SER A 62 13.59 -3.33 10.59
C SER A 62 12.44 -3.99 9.79
N PHE A 63 12.07 -3.42 8.64
CA PHE A 63 11.01 -3.95 7.78
C PHE A 63 11.33 -5.26 7.04
N ALA A 64 12.52 -5.83 7.17
CA ALA A 64 12.92 -7.00 6.38
C ALA A 64 11.96 -8.20 6.56
N VAL A 65 11.51 -8.46 7.79
CA VAL A 65 10.56 -9.54 8.08
C VAL A 65 9.20 -9.28 7.43
N LEU A 66 8.68 -8.05 7.57
CA LEU A 66 7.38 -7.66 7.01
C LEU A 66 7.39 -7.67 5.47
N LYS A 67 8.50 -7.24 4.87
CA LYS A 67 8.72 -7.35 3.42
C LYS A 67 8.77 -8.78 2.94
N ASP A 68 9.51 -9.65 3.61
CA ASP A 68 9.56 -11.08 3.27
C ASP A 68 8.17 -11.74 3.35
N LEU A 69 7.38 -11.38 4.37
CA LEU A 69 6.00 -11.86 4.50
C LEU A 69 5.12 -11.34 3.36
N MET A 70 5.12 -10.03 3.11
CA MET A 70 4.36 -9.43 2.01
C MET A 70 4.73 -10.10 0.67
N ASN A 71 6.02 -10.23 0.38
CA ASN A 71 6.52 -10.89 -0.83
C ASN A 71 6.10 -12.34 -0.93
N SER A 72 6.07 -13.10 0.18
CA SER A 72 5.64 -14.50 0.17
C SER A 72 4.19 -14.67 -0.30
N VAL A 73 3.35 -13.65 -0.08
CA VAL A 73 1.95 -13.65 -0.49
C VAL A 73 1.81 -13.06 -1.89
N THR A 74 2.31 -11.84 -2.11
CA THR A 74 2.12 -11.10 -3.36
C THR A 74 2.77 -11.77 -4.56
N ASN A 75 3.90 -12.47 -4.38
CA ASN A 75 4.56 -13.21 -5.47
C ASN A 75 3.77 -14.44 -5.93
N SER A 76 2.84 -14.94 -5.11
CA SER A 76 1.96 -16.06 -5.48
C SER A 76 0.70 -15.62 -6.23
N LEU A 77 0.45 -14.32 -6.31
CA LEU A 77 -0.76 -13.74 -6.89
C LEU A 77 -0.50 -13.24 -8.31
N ALA A 78 -1.46 -13.46 -9.21
CA ALA A 78 -1.39 -12.94 -10.56
C ALA A 78 -1.40 -11.40 -10.60
N PRO A 79 -0.85 -10.76 -11.65
CA PRO A 79 -1.00 -9.32 -11.85
C PRO A 79 -2.46 -8.90 -11.75
N GLY A 80 -2.75 -7.78 -11.08
CA GLY A 80 -4.14 -7.35 -10.87
C GLY A 80 -4.77 -7.83 -9.55
N GLN A 81 -4.28 -8.92 -8.96
CA GLN A 81 -4.95 -9.57 -7.82
C GLN A 81 -4.71 -8.85 -6.48
N TRP A 82 -3.63 -8.09 -6.34
CA TRP A 82 -3.32 -7.31 -5.15
C TRP A 82 -2.96 -5.86 -5.49
N GLY A 83 -3.00 -4.99 -4.48
CA GLY A 83 -2.60 -3.58 -4.52
C GLY A 83 -2.31 -3.11 -3.11
N MET A 84 -2.13 -1.80 -2.92
CA MET A 84 -1.84 -1.24 -1.60
C MET A 84 -2.83 -0.13 -1.26
N TYR A 85 -3.11 0.06 0.02
CA TYR A 85 -4.03 1.10 0.43
C TYR A 85 -3.29 2.43 0.61
N ALA A 86 -3.72 3.48 -0.08
CA ALA A 86 -3.06 4.80 -0.06
C ALA A 86 -2.97 5.46 1.33
N SER A 87 -3.71 4.99 2.34
CA SER A 87 -3.60 5.46 3.72
C SER A 87 -2.51 4.73 4.52
N PHE A 88 -2.05 3.56 4.05
CA PHE A 88 -0.97 2.77 4.64
C PHE A 88 0.26 2.84 3.73
N ILE A 89 0.96 3.97 3.83
CA ILE A 89 2.08 4.31 2.95
C ILE A 89 3.30 3.44 3.26
N ASP A 90 3.85 2.78 2.24
CA ASP A 90 5.18 2.17 2.28
C ASP A 90 6.20 3.14 1.68
N THR A 91 7.01 3.77 2.53
CA THR A 91 8.01 4.76 2.11
C THR A 91 9.16 4.19 1.29
N GLU A 92 9.30 2.86 1.22
CA GLU A 92 10.37 2.19 0.48
C GLU A 92 10.01 1.95 -1.00
N LEU A 93 8.77 2.28 -1.42
CA LEU A 93 8.34 2.24 -2.81
C LEU A 93 8.71 3.51 -3.58
N ASP A 94 9.11 3.33 -4.84
CA ASP A 94 9.22 4.45 -5.77
C ASP A 94 7.83 5.01 -6.13
N GLY A 95 7.78 6.30 -6.49
CA GLY A 95 6.53 7.01 -6.71
C GLY A 95 5.69 6.49 -7.88
N LYS A 96 6.28 5.82 -8.89
CA LYS A 96 5.53 5.25 -10.01
C LYS A 96 4.85 3.96 -9.57
N THR A 97 5.60 3.07 -8.91
CA THR A 97 5.09 1.81 -8.37
C THR A 97 4.00 2.07 -7.33
N ALA A 98 4.24 3.02 -6.41
CA ALA A 98 3.28 3.42 -5.40
C ALA A 98 1.94 3.90 -6.03
N GLN A 99 1.99 4.80 -7.01
CA GLN A 99 0.79 5.29 -7.68
C GLN A 99 -0.01 4.17 -8.38
N ASP A 100 0.68 3.23 -9.04
CA ASP A 100 0.01 2.10 -9.68
C ASP A 100 -0.67 1.19 -8.65
N LEU A 101 0.05 0.82 -7.59
CA LEU A 101 -0.46 -0.06 -6.54
C LEU A 101 -1.61 0.58 -5.74
N TYR A 102 -1.58 1.89 -5.50
CA TYR A 102 -2.58 2.62 -4.72
C TYR A 102 -3.86 2.95 -5.49
N TRP A 103 -3.75 3.24 -6.80
CA TRP A 103 -4.85 3.84 -7.56
C TRP A 103 -5.29 3.03 -8.78
N ARG A 104 -4.44 2.15 -9.31
CA ARG A 104 -4.76 1.17 -10.36
C ARG A 104 -5.53 1.80 -11.54
N GLN A 105 -6.64 1.19 -11.95
CA GLN A 105 -7.46 1.67 -13.06
C GLN A 105 -8.04 3.08 -12.86
N ASN A 106 -8.06 3.60 -11.63
CA ASN A 106 -8.49 4.97 -11.35
C ASN A 106 -7.36 5.99 -11.51
N LEU A 107 -6.10 5.56 -11.59
CA LEU A 107 -4.94 6.46 -11.69
C LEU A 107 -5.04 7.44 -12.87
N PRO A 108 -5.41 7.05 -14.10
CA PRO A 108 -5.49 8.00 -15.22
C PRO A 108 -6.48 9.14 -14.96
N ARG A 109 -7.64 8.84 -14.38
CA ARG A 109 -8.64 9.85 -14.00
C ARG A 109 -8.11 10.79 -12.92
N LEU A 110 -7.40 10.26 -11.92
CA LEU A 110 -6.79 11.06 -10.86
C LEU A 110 -5.69 11.99 -11.40
N LYS A 111 -4.86 11.52 -12.33
CA LYS A 111 -3.84 12.37 -12.99
C LYS A 111 -4.48 13.51 -13.79
N ALA A 112 -5.60 13.25 -14.48
CA ALA A 112 -6.35 14.28 -15.19
C ALA A 112 -6.93 15.34 -14.23
N ILE A 113 -7.48 14.90 -13.08
CA ILE A 113 -7.95 15.80 -12.01
C ILE A 113 -6.78 16.64 -11.47
N LYS A 114 -5.63 16.01 -11.20
CA LYS A 114 -4.43 16.70 -10.72
C LYS A 114 -3.94 17.74 -11.71
N ALA A 115 -3.91 17.42 -13.02
CA ALA A 115 -3.54 18.37 -14.07
C ALA A 115 -4.51 19.56 -14.14
N LYS A 116 -5.81 19.33 -13.93
CA LYS A 116 -6.82 20.40 -13.94
C LYS A 116 -6.69 21.36 -12.75
N TYR A 117 -6.50 20.83 -11.55
CA TYR A 117 -6.59 21.63 -10.30
C TYR A 117 -5.23 22.00 -9.70
N ASP A 118 -4.17 21.27 -10.01
CA ASP A 118 -2.80 21.57 -9.60
C ASP A 118 -1.79 21.26 -10.71
N PRO A 119 -1.86 22.00 -11.84
CA PRO A 119 -0.99 21.80 -13.00
C PRO A 119 0.48 22.08 -12.70
N ARG A 120 0.75 22.97 -11.74
CA ARG A 120 2.12 23.31 -11.29
C ARG A 120 2.66 22.36 -10.24
N ASN A 121 1.86 21.36 -9.85
CA ASN A 121 2.23 20.35 -8.86
C ASN A 121 2.71 20.96 -7.53
N ILE A 122 2.03 22.01 -7.07
CA ILE A 122 2.32 22.72 -5.81
C ILE A 122 2.08 21.79 -4.63
N PHE A 123 1.01 20.99 -4.66
CA PHE A 123 0.71 19.98 -3.64
C PHE A 123 1.36 18.65 -4.00
N TRP A 124 2.69 18.62 -3.94
CA TRP A 124 3.50 17.46 -4.26
C TRP A 124 3.90 16.64 -3.04
N ASN A 125 4.03 15.33 -3.23
CA ASN A 125 4.75 14.43 -2.32
C ASN A 125 5.39 13.27 -3.11
N PRO A 126 6.39 12.54 -2.56
CA PRO A 126 7.15 11.52 -3.29
C PRO A 126 6.33 10.40 -3.95
N GLN A 127 5.16 10.07 -3.40
CA GLN A 127 4.28 9.01 -3.90
C GLN A 127 2.90 9.53 -4.35
N GLY A 128 2.75 10.85 -4.44
CA GLY A 128 1.51 11.50 -4.80
C GLY A 128 1.16 11.31 -6.26
N VAL A 129 -0.12 11.47 -6.59
CA VAL A 129 -0.57 11.52 -7.99
C VAL A 129 0.09 12.70 -8.68
N THR A 130 0.78 12.45 -9.79
CA THR A 130 1.38 13.50 -10.63
C THR A 130 0.43 13.92 -11.76
N PRO A 131 0.45 15.19 -12.20
CA PRO A 131 -0.36 15.61 -13.34
C PRO A 131 0.05 14.85 -14.62
N ILE A 132 -0.90 14.69 -15.55
CA ILE A 132 -0.56 14.23 -16.91
C ILE A 132 0.39 15.27 -17.52
N ALA A 133 1.45 14.80 -18.17
CA ALA A 133 2.38 15.65 -18.91
C ALA A 133 1.69 16.36 -20.09
#